data_AF-A0A8C5WRW1-F1
#
_entry.id   AF-A0A8C5WRW1-F1
#
_cell.length_a   1.000
_cell.length_b   1.000
_cell.length_c   1.000
_cell.angle_alpha   90.00
_cell.angle_beta   90.00
_cell.angle_gamma   90.00
#
_symmetry.space_group_name_H-M   'P 1'
#
loop_
_entity.id
_entity.type
_entity.pdbx_description
1 polymer ?
#
loop_
_entity_poly.entity_id
_entity_poly.type
_entity_poly.pdbx_seq_one_letter_code
_entity_poly.pdbx_strand_id
1 'polypeptide(L)'
;MLSILDSYPTQREASSFVLPASAGLLWPAMHSRSEAAVRERRRYRELQKQSQIFDARVRTIGIDKEALDTQVKDKKIEEAIQKARDDSIAAEMKQNDKILCILDQRQKRDTRILNKAINEFRQNYQKPETVREYDLFDPQRLQKDTAAHLADSDPCCTISSLQKFMGEDLNSKNRWRFQQEQTREWLLQQKKEKQNALADKKYADELYKQQRLELDEKAMNLQRADEETRRAICITTIEFNQALVKQNWFLLKYST
;
A
#
# COMPACT_ATOMS: atom_id res chain seq x y z
N MET A 1 16.54 40.12 45.88
CA MET A 1 16.96 41.46 46.34
C MET A 1 16.49 41.62 47.77
N LEU A 2 17.44 41.46 48.70
CA LEU A 2 17.25 41.56 50.14
C LEU A 2 17.03 43.03 50.54
N SER A 3 15.99 43.24 51.33
CA SER A 3 15.74 44.44 52.12
C SER A 3 16.78 44.54 53.24
N ILE A 4 17.61 45.58 53.23
CA ILE A 4 18.48 45.93 54.36
C ILE A 4 18.00 47.27 54.90
N LEU A 5 17.31 47.17 56.04
CA LEU A 5 17.04 48.24 56.99
C LEU A 5 18.31 48.46 57.81
N ASP A 6 18.89 49.65 57.75
CA ASP A 6 19.89 50.10 58.73
C ASP A 6 19.46 51.46 59.32
N SER A 7 18.83 51.37 60.47
CA SER A 7 19.33 51.91 61.75
C SER A 7 20.04 53.27 61.72
N TYR A 8 19.34 54.34 62.11
CA TYR A 8 19.97 55.55 62.65
C TYR A 8 19.98 55.51 64.19
N PRO A 9 21.09 55.85 64.86
CA PRO A 9 21.22 55.77 66.30
C PRO A 9 20.64 56.99 67.01
N THR A 10 20.05 56.70 68.16
CA THR A 10 19.59 57.61 69.20
C THR A 10 20.75 58.23 70.01
N GLN A 11 20.42 59.39 70.59
CA GLN A 11 20.86 59.96 71.88
C GLN A 11 21.79 61.18 71.82
N ARG A 12 21.26 62.33 72.27
CA ARG A 12 21.67 62.89 73.56
C ARG A 12 20.67 63.89 74.11
N GLU A 13 20.11 63.48 75.24
CA GLU A 13 19.43 64.28 76.24
C GLU A 13 20.32 65.42 76.73
N ALA A 14 19.72 66.58 77.02
CA ALA A 14 19.86 67.26 78.32
C ALA A 14 19.09 68.60 78.30
N SER A 15 17.96 68.63 78.99
CA SER A 15 17.77 69.41 80.23
C SER A 15 16.32 69.87 80.39
N SER A 16 15.65 69.21 81.33
CA SER A 16 14.44 69.64 82.00
C SER A 16 14.78 70.75 83.00
N PHE A 17 14.06 71.88 82.98
CA PHE A 17 13.70 72.58 84.21
C PHE A 17 12.44 73.43 84.03
N VAL A 18 11.54 73.32 85.00
CA VAL A 18 10.20 73.92 85.06
C VAL A 18 10.23 75.12 86.03
N LEU A 19 9.78 76.29 85.54
CA LEU A 19 9.07 77.45 86.16
C LEU A 19 9.54 78.05 87.53
N PRO A 20 9.44 79.39 87.71
CA PRO A 20 8.14 80.02 87.96
C PRO A 20 7.85 81.29 87.16
N ALA A 21 6.58 81.43 86.78
CA ALA A 21 5.96 82.71 86.46
C ALA A 21 5.64 83.42 87.78
N SER A 22 6.45 84.41 88.15
CA SER A 22 6.09 85.46 89.10
C SER A 22 6.48 86.82 88.52
N ALA A 23 5.51 87.72 88.52
CA ALA A 23 5.59 89.06 87.96
C ALA A 23 6.70 89.88 88.62
N GLY A 24 7.45 90.63 87.81
CA GLY A 24 8.46 91.56 88.31
C GLY A 24 9.31 92.18 87.22
N LEU A 25 8.70 93.02 86.38
CA LEU A 25 9.29 94.25 85.83
C LEU A 25 10.83 94.25 85.61
N LEU A 26 11.34 93.63 84.55
CA LEU A 26 12.58 94.09 83.92
C LEU A 26 12.75 93.56 82.49
N TRP A 27 11.96 94.09 81.56
CA TRP A 27 12.30 94.06 80.14
C TRP A 27 12.66 95.48 79.71
N PRO A 28 13.96 95.79 79.62
CA PRO A 28 14.48 96.24 78.32
C PRO A 28 15.97 95.89 78.06
N ALA A 29 16.47 94.68 78.42
CA ALA A 29 17.90 94.36 78.26
C ALA A 29 18.26 93.07 77.49
N MET A 30 17.34 92.13 77.28
CA MET A 30 17.62 90.92 76.48
C MET A 30 17.21 91.05 75.00
N HIS A 31 16.26 91.92 74.68
CA HIS A 31 16.03 92.35 73.28
C HIS A 31 17.25 93.07 72.73
N SER A 32 17.92 93.92 73.52
CA SER A 32 19.05 94.72 73.05
C SER A 32 20.30 93.90 72.69
N ARG A 33 20.59 92.76 73.35
CA ARG A 33 21.74 91.89 73.03
C ARG A 33 21.51 91.01 71.79
N SER A 34 20.32 90.44 71.65
CA SER A 34 19.92 89.70 70.44
C SER A 34 19.81 90.64 69.24
N GLU A 35 19.17 91.81 69.43
CA GLU A 35 19.08 92.87 68.42
C GLU A 35 20.46 93.44 68.08
N ALA A 36 21.36 93.57 69.05
CA ALA A 36 22.75 93.97 68.79
C ALA A 36 23.48 92.91 67.95
N ALA A 37 23.36 91.61 68.27
CA ALA A 37 23.99 90.54 67.49
C ALA A 37 23.39 90.40 66.07
N VAL A 38 22.09 90.69 65.90
CA VAL A 38 21.44 90.76 64.59
C VAL A 38 21.89 92.00 63.83
N ARG A 39 22.03 93.15 64.49
CA ARG A 39 22.52 94.43 63.93
C ARG A 39 23.99 94.35 63.53
N GLU A 40 24.83 93.70 64.34
CA GLU A 40 26.23 93.37 64.05
C GLU A 40 26.34 92.42 62.86
N ARG A 41 25.56 91.32 62.82
CA ARG A 41 25.50 90.42 61.65
C ARG A 41 24.97 91.11 60.39
N ARG A 42 24.11 92.12 60.54
CA ARG A 42 23.59 92.93 59.43
C ARG A 42 24.67 93.90 58.94
N ARG A 43 25.35 94.61 59.84
CA ARG A 43 26.50 95.47 59.53
C ARG A 43 27.64 94.70 58.89
N TYR A 44 27.97 93.51 59.38
CA TYR A 44 29.00 92.65 58.82
C TYR A 44 28.64 92.15 57.41
N ARG A 45 27.37 91.74 57.21
CA ARG A 45 26.86 91.41 55.86
C ARG A 45 26.83 92.62 54.93
N GLU A 46 26.50 93.81 55.45
CA GLU A 46 26.53 95.06 54.68
C GLU A 46 27.96 95.45 54.30
N LEU A 47 28.94 95.29 55.19
CA LEU A 47 30.38 95.48 54.91
C LEU A 47 30.89 94.50 53.85
N GLN A 48 30.53 93.21 53.95
CA GLN A 48 30.85 92.21 52.92
C GLN A 48 30.17 92.50 51.58
N LYS A 49 28.96 93.07 51.59
CA LYS A 49 28.29 93.53 50.36
C LYS A 49 28.95 94.78 49.79
N GLN A 50 29.37 95.72 50.62
CA GLN A 50 30.04 96.94 50.18
C GLN A 50 31.34 96.64 49.44
N SER A 51 32.17 95.72 49.93
CA SER A 51 33.40 95.33 49.22
C SER A 51 33.14 94.73 47.83
N GLN A 52 32.00 94.06 47.63
CA GLN A 52 31.59 93.52 46.33
C GLN A 52 30.92 94.56 45.41
N ILE A 53 30.17 95.51 46.00
CA ILE A 53 29.42 96.54 45.30
C ILE A 53 30.33 97.68 44.82
N PHE A 54 31.34 98.05 45.61
CA PHE A 54 32.20 99.19 45.29
C PHE A 54 33.42 98.84 44.43
N ASP A 55 33.81 97.56 44.34
CA ASP A 55 34.87 97.11 43.43
C ASP A 55 34.31 96.84 42.03
N ALA A 56 34.57 97.75 41.09
CA ALA A 56 34.05 97.68 39.72
C ALA A 56 34.44 96.39 38.98
N ARG A 57 35.59 95.77 39.30
CA ARG A 57 36.07 94.57 38.63
C ARG A 57 35.34 93.31 39.10
N VAL A 58 35.09 93.20 40.41
CA VAL A 58 34.29 92.12 41.00
C VAL A 58 32.83 92.23 40.56
N ARG A 59 32.32 93.45 40.39
CA ARG A 59 30.94 93.69 39.92
C ARG A 59 30.70 93.29 38.46
N THR A 60 31.72 93.43 37.61
CA THR A 60 31.61 93.20 36.16
C THR A 60 32.01 91.77 35.77
N ILE A 61 33.02 91.18 36.42
CA ILE A 61 33.63 89.88 36.06
C ILE A 61 33.99 89.04 37.30
N GLY A 62 33.35 89.28 38.45
CA GLY A 62 33.59 88.51 39.67
C GLY A 62 33.13 87.07 39.50
N ILE A 63 34.08 86.14 39.53
CA ILE A 63 33.82 84.71 39.39
C ILE A 63 34.52 84.00 40.55
N ASP A 64 33.79 83.11 41.22
CA ASP A 64 34.34 82.23 42.25
C ASP A 64 35.09 81.07 41.58
N LYS A 65 36.39 81.25 41.42
CA LYS A 65 37.26 80.28 40.72
C LYS A 65 37.38 78.97 41.49
N GLU A 66 37.43 79.02 42.82
CA GLU A 66 37.58 77.83 43.66
C GLU A 66 36.32 76.96 43.62
N ALA A 67 35.13 77.59 43.64
CA ALA A 67 33.86 76.87 43.47
C ALA A 67 33.74 76.25 42.06
N LEU A 68 34.14 76.97 41.01
CA LEU A 68 34.13 76.43 39.64
C LEU A 68 35.14 75.29 39.45
N ASP A 69 36.35 75.40 40.00
CA ASP A 69 37.35 74.34 39.94
C ASP A 69 36.88 73.08 40.67
N THR A 70 36.14 73.25 41.78
CA THR A 70 35.52 72.14 42.51
C THR A 70 34.41 71.49 41.67
N GLN A 71 33.50 72.28 41.07
CA GLN A 71 32.47 71.76 40.16
C GLN A 71 33.05 71.02 38.95
N VAL A 72 34.15 71.52 38.37
CA VAL A 72 34.83 70.85 37.25
C VAL A 72 35.45 69.52 37.70
N LYS A 73 36.02 69.46 38.91
CA LYS A 73 36.54 68.21 39.48
C LYS A 73 35.42 67.20 39.73
N ASP A 74 34.32 67.64 40.36
CA ASP A 74 33.17 66.78 40.65
C ASP A 74 32.58 66.21 39.35
N LYS A 75 32.40 67.05 38.33
CA LYS A 75 31.94 66.61 37.02
C LYS A 75 32.88 65.60 36.36
N LYS A 76 34.20 65.80 36.45
CA LYS A 76 35.19 64.83 35.94
C LYS A 76 35.14 63.50 36.69
N ILE A 77 34.89 63.53 38.00
CA ILE A 77 34.72 62.32 38.82
C ILE A 77 33.44 61.59 38.40
N GLU A 78 32.33 62.30 38.22
CA GLU A 78 31.07 61.73 37.72
C GLU A 78 31.24 61.11 36.33
N GLU A 79 31.88 61.82 35.39
CA GLU A 79 32.18 61.32 34.06
C GLU A 79 33.06 60.05 34.11
N ALA A 80 34.06 60.02 34.99
CA ALA A 80 34.91 58.84 35.17
C ALA A 80 34.15 57.65 35.77
N ILE A 81 33.27 57.88 36.74
CA ILE A 81 32.41 56.84 37.33
C ILE A 81 31.43 56.30 36.28
N GLN A 82 30.81 57.19 35.51
CA GLN A 82 29.88 56.82 34.45
C GLN A 82 30.59 55.99 33.38
N LYS A 83 31.77 56.44 32.94
CA LYS A 83 32.59 55.70 31.98
C LYS A 83 33.01 54.32 32.49
N ALA A 84 33.42 54.22 33.76
CA ALA A 84 33.77 52.94 34.36
C ALA A 84 32.58 51.98 34.42
N ARG A 85 31.36 52.49 34.66
CA ARG A 85 30.11 51.69 34.59
C ARG A 85 29.79 51.26 33.17
N ASP A 86 29.90 52.15 32.20
CA ASP A 86 29.64 51.84 30.79
C ASP A 86 30.66 50.80 30.28
N ASP A 87 31.93 50.92 30.68
CA ASP A 87 32.98 49.96 30.37
C ASP A 87 32.71 48.58 31.00
N SER A 88 32.20 48.53 32.24
CA SER A 88 31.84 47.25 32.89
C SER A 88 30.65 46.59 32.19
N ILE A 89 29.61 47.36 31.86
CA ILE A 89 28.44 46.86 31.12
C ILE A 89 28.86 46.36 29.72
N ALA A 90 29.72 47.11 29.02
CA ALA A 90 30.23 46.70 27.72
C ALA A 90 31.07 45.41 27.79
N ALA A 91 31.83 45.22 28.88
CA ALA A 91 32.57 43.98 29.11
C ALA A 91 31.64 42.80 29.36
N GLU A 92 30.59 42.97 30.17
CA GLU A 92 29.56 41.95 30.41
C GLU A 92 28.81 41.60 29.12
N MET A 93 28.44 42.59 28.31
CA MET A 93 27.77 42.38 27.02
C MET A 93 28.63 41.51 26.08
N LYS A 94 29.94 41.80 25.99
CA LYS A 94 30.89 40.96 25.22
C LYS A 94 31.01 39.54 25.75
N GLN A 95 30.87 39.32 27.06
CA GLN A 95 30.88 37.97 27.63
C GLN A 95 29.59 37.23 27.29
N ASN A 96 28.44 37.90 27.43
CA ASN A 96 27.13 37.33 27.10
C ASN A 96 27.04 36.97 25.61
N ASP A 97 27.53 37.81 24.71
CA ASP A 97 27.57 37.52 23.27
C ASP A 97 28.37 36.24 22.95
N LYS A 98 29.51 36.06 23.63
CA LYS A 98 30.32 34.83 23.48
C LYS A 98 29.56 33.61 23.98
N ILE A 99 28.87 33.71 25.11
CA ILE A 99 28.06 32.63 25.67
C ILE A 99 26.94 32.27 24.69
N LEU A 100 26.22 33.26 24.16
CA LEU A 100 25.16 33.06 23.18
C LEU A 100 25.66 32.35 21.92
N CYS A 101 26.82 32.75 21.38
CA CYS A 101 27.41 32.09 20.21
C CYS A 101 27.74 30.61 20.49
N ILE A 102 28.26 30.29 21.68
CA ILE A 102 28.58 28.90 22.05
C ILE A 102 27.30 28.07 22.20
N LEU A 103 26.26 28.65 22.82
CA LEU A 103 24.96 27.98 23.00
C LEU A 103 24.27 27.71 21.66
N ASP A 104 24.26 28.69 20.75
CA ASP A 104 23.70 28.53 19.41
C ASP A 104 24.42 27.42 18.63
N GLN A 105 25.75 27.37 18.69
CA GLN A 105 26.51 26.29 18.07
C GLN A 105 26.20 24.92 18.66
N ARG A 106 26.01 24.81 19.99
CA ARG A 106 25.61 23.55 20.64
C ARG A 106 24.23 23.12 20.15
N GLN A 107 23.25 24.02 20.19
CA GLN A 107 21.90 23.76 19.70
C GLN A 107 21.90 23.31 18.24
N LYS A 108 22.69 23.94 17.36
CA LYS A 108 22.82 23.53 15.95
C LYS A 108 23.42 22.13 15.80
N ARG A 109 24.43 21.78 16.60
CA ARG A 109 25.02 20.43 16.60
C ARG A 109 23.99 19.40 17.07
N ASP A 110 23.30 19.66 18.17
CA ASP A 110 22.30 18.75 18.72
C ASP A 110 21.14 18.54 17.74
N THR A 111 20.65 19.62 17.13
CA THR A 111 19.63 19.55 16.07
C THR A 111 20.10 18.69 14.89
N ARG A 112 21.36 18.82 14.48
CA ARG A 112 21.94 18.02 13.39
C ARG A 112 22.03 16.54 13.76
N ILE A 113 22.46 16.23 14.99
CA ILE A 113 22.57 14.85 15.50
C ILE A 113 21.17 14.22 15.56
N LEU A 114 20.19 14.94 16.12
CA LEU A 114 18.82 14.47 16.20
C LEU A 114 18.22 14.19 14.82
N ASN A 115 18.36 15.12 13.87
CA ASN A 115 17.88 14.92 12.51
C ASN A 115 18.58 13.75 11.80
N LYS A 116 19.87 13.55 12.05
CA LYS A 116 20.61 12.39 11.54
C LYS A 116 20.03 11.09 12.10
N ALA A 117 19.83 11.00 13.42
CA ALA A 117 19.26 9.82 14.06
C ALA A 117 17.82 9.53 13.58
N ILE A 118 16.99 10.56 13.38
CA ILE A 118 15.64 10.42 12.81
C ILE A 118 15.72 9.86 11.39
N ASN A 119 16.61 10.38 10.56
CA ASN A 119 16.75 9.90 9.19
C ASN A 119 17.29 8.47 9.13
N GLU A 120 18.26 8.11 9.98
CA GLU A 120 18.74 6.73 10.13
C GLU A 120 17.60 5.80 10.55
N PHE A 121 16.78 6.21 11.52
CA PHE A 121 15.61 5.44 11.93
C PHE A 121 14.60 5.25 10.79
N ARG A 122 14.30 6.33 10.04
CA ARG A 122 13.42 6.28 8.86
C ARG A 122 13.96 5.31 7.80
N GLN A 123 15.26 5.39 7.51
CA GLN A 123 15.90 4.51 6.52
C GLN A 123 15.92 3.05 6.95
N ASN A 124 16.11 2.77 8.24
CA ASN A 124 16.24 1.40 8.73
C ASN A 124 14.89 0.72 8.96
N TYR A 125 13.90 1.46 9.49
CA TYR A 125 12.65 0.88 10.01
C TYR A 125 11.39 1.38 9.34
N GLN A 126 11.45 2.43 8.51
CA GLN A 126 10.29 2.99 7.81
C GLN A 126 10.44 2.85 6.29
N LYS A 127 11.04 1.74 5.84
CA LYS A 127 11.13 1.42 4.42
C LYS A 127 9.73 1.10 3.87
N PRO A 128 9.41 1.49 2.63
CA PRO A 128 8.13 1.13 2.02
C PRO A 128 7.92 -0.38 2.00
N GLU A 129 9.00 -1.14 1.77
CA GLU A 129 9.02 -2.62 1.77
C GLU A 129 8.60 -3.24 3.10
N THR A 130 8.78 -2.54 4.22
CA THR A 130 8.46 -3.05 5.56
C THR A 130 7.01 -2.78 5.99
N VAL A 131 6.24 -2.08 5.16
CA VAL A 131 4.83 -1.79 5.44
C VAL A 131 3.99 -3.04 5.24
N ARG A 132 2.99 -3.24 6.12
CA ARG A 132 2.07 -4.40 6.09
C ARG A 132 1.44 -4.65 4.71
N GLU A 133 1.14 -3.57 3.99
CA GLU A 133 0.39 -3.57 2.73
C GLU A 133 1.31 -3.42 1.51
N TYR A 134 2.63 -3.58 1.68
CA TYR A 134 3.57 -3.43 0.57
C TYR A 134 3.31 -4.43 -0.56
N ASP A 135 2.84 -5.63 -0.23
CA ASP A 135 2.40 -6.64 -1.19
C ASP A 135 1.31 -6.13 -2.16
N LEU A 136 0.47 -5.18 -1.71
CA LEU A 136 -0.56 -4.57 -2.56
C LEU A 136 0.01 -3.52 -3.52
N PHE A 137 1.04 -2.79 -3.09
CA PHE A 137 1.63 -1.66 -3.82
C PHE A 137 2.91 -2.02 -4.59
N ASP A 138 3.40 -3.25 -4.46
CA ASP A 138 4.63 -3.69 -5.10
C ASP A 138 4.55 -3.52 -6.63
N PRO A 139 5.41 -2.71 -7.26
CA PRO A 139 5.40 -2.54 -8.72
C PRO A 139 5.66 -3.85 -9.47
N GLN A 140 6.31 -4.81 -8.83
CA GLN A 140 6.61 -6.12 -9.40
C GLN A 140 5.60 -7.20 -8.99
N ARG A 141 4.49 -6.84 -8.33
CA ARG A 141 3.48 -7.80 -7.85
C ARG A 141 3.06 -8.80 -8.92
N LEU A 142 2.73 -8.30 -10.12
CA LEU A 142 2.26 -9.14 -11.23
C LEU A 142 3.32 -10.13 -11.74
N GLN A 143 4.61 -9.82 -11.58
CA GLN A 143 5.70 -10.72 -11.97
C GLN A 143 5.95 -11.82 -10.93
N LYS A 144 5.69 -11.52 -9.66
CA LYS A 144 5.82 -12.47 -8.55
C LYS A 144 4.60 -13.36 -8.39
N ASP A 145 3.44 -12.89 -8.85
CA ASP A 145 2.17 -13.60 -8.74
C ASP A 145 2.19 -14.89 -9.57
N THR A 146 1.60 -15.95 -9.03
CA THR A 146 1.46 -17.22 -9.74
C THR A 146 0.21 -17.21 -10.58
N ALA A 147 0.25 -17.85 -11.76
CA ALA A 147 -0.94 -18.02 -12.58
C ALA A 147 -2.05 -18.71 -11.78
N ALA A 148 -3.30 -18.29 -11.99
CA ALA A 148 -4.47 -18.81 -11.27
C ALA A 148 -4.72 -20.31 -11.49
N HIS A 149 -4.23 -20.87 -12.60
CA HIS A 149 -4.29 -22.28 -12.94
C HIS A 149 -2.96 -22.66 -13.62
N LEU A 150 -2.18 -23.53 -12.97
CA LEU A 150 -0.84 -23.91 -13.45
C LEU A 150 -0.84 -25.15 -14.35
N ALA A 151 -1.71 -26.12 -14.05
CA ALA A 151 -1.78 -27.39 -14.77
C ALA A 151 -3.18 -28.00 -14.63
N ASP A 152 -3.56 -28.90 -15.55
CA ASP A 152 -4.90 -29.52 -15.56
C ASP A 152 -5.23 -30.26 -14.26
N SER A 153 -4.22 -30.78 -13.57
CA SER A 153 -4.35 -31.49 -12.28
C SER A 153 -3.86 -30.65 -11.10
N ASP A 154 -4.05 -29.32 -11.16
CA ASP A 154 -3.70 -28.42 -10.08
C ASP A 154 -4.61 -28.65 -8.85
N PRO A 155 -4.04 -29.05 -7.69
CA PRO A 155 -4.81 -29.26 -6.47
C PRO A 155 -5.44 -27.98 -5.90
N CYS A 156 -4.93 -26.80 -6.25
CA CYS A 156 -5.49 -25.51 -5.82
C CYS A 156 -6.82 -25.19 -6.51
N CYS A 157 -7.07 -25.76 -7.69
CA CYS A 157 -8.27 -25.54 -8.50
C CYS A 157 -9.46 -26.37 -8.00
N THR A 158 -9.98 -25.99 -6.83
CA THR A 158 -11.19 -26.58 -6.23
C THR A 158 -12.48 -26.11 -6.93
N ILE A 159 -13.61 -26.76 -6.63
CA ILE A 159 -14.91 -26.45 -7.26
C ILE A 159 -15.34 -25.00 -7.03
N SER A 160 -15.08 -24.43 -5.84
CA SER A 160 -15.43 -23.05 -5.50
C SER A 160 -14.57 -22.00 -6.21
N SER A 161 -13.36 -22.38 -6.67
CA SER A 161 -12.45 -21.48 -7.37
C SER A 161 -12.96 -21.07 -8.75
N LEU A 162 -13.87 -21.86 -9.34
CA LEU A 162 -14.41 -21.68 -10.70
C LEU A 162 -13.34 -21.59 -11.79
N GLN A 163 -12.10 -22.03 -11.52
CA GLN A 163 -11.01 -22.05 -12.50
C GLN A 163 -11.04 -23.31 -13.38
N LYS A 164 -11.58 -24.42 -12.87
CA LYS A 164 -11.68 -25.70 -13.58
C LYS A 164 -13.12 -26.19 -13.61
N PHE A 165 -13.62 -26.49 -14.80
CA PHE A 165 -14.97 -27.01 -15.00
C PHE A 165 -14.93 -28.46 -15.47
N MET A 166 -15.71 -29.33 -14.81
CA MET A 166 -15.79 -30.75 -15.17
C MET A 166 -16.43 -31.01 -16.55
N GLY A 167 -17.18 -30.04 -17.09
CA GLY A 167 -17.75 -30.11 -18.43
C GLY A 167 -16.77 -29.74 -19.54
N GLU A 168 -15.62 -29.15 -19.20
CA GLU A 168 -14.58 -28.86 -20.17
C GLU A 168 -13.83 -30.16 -20.51
N ASP A 169 -13.91 -30.54 -21.78
CA ASP A 169 -13.37 -31.81 -22.24
C ASP A 169 -12.17 -31.61 -23.17
N LEU A 170 -11.01 -31.58 -22.53
CA LEU A 170 -9.71 -31.51 -23.20
C LEU A 170 -9.46 -32.71 -24.14
N ASN A 171 -10.10 -33.86 -23.86
CA ASN A 171 -9.90 -35.10 -24.60
C ASN A 171 -10.91 -35.33 -25.75
N SER A 172 -11.74 -34.32 -26.05
CA SER A 172 -12.79 -34.37 -27.07
C SER A 172 -12.30 -34.87 -28.43
N LYS A 173 -11.16 -34.35 -28.90
CA LYS A 173 -10.54 -34.74 -30.18
C LYS A 173 -10.15 -36.21 -30.22
N ASN A 174 -9.60 -36.74 -29.14
CA ASN A 174 -9.22 -38.15 -29.08
C ASN A 174 -10.44 -39.04 -28.96
N ARG A 175 -11.45 -38.65 -28.17
CA ARG A 175 -12.75 -39.37 -28.13
C ARG A 175 -13.35 -39.48 -29.53
N TRP A 176 -13.35 -38.39 -30.28
CA TRP A 176 -13.87 -38.37 -31.64
C TRP A 176 -13.10 -39.31 -32.57
N ARG A 177 -11.76 -39.32 -32.49
CA ARG A 177 -10.93 -40.28 -33.24
C ARG A 177 -11.28 -41.73 -32.93
N PHE A 178 -11.40 -42.08 -31.65
CA PHE A 178 -11.80 -43.43 -31.25
C PHE A 178 -13.20 -43.80 -31.77
N GLN A 179 -14.16 -42.87 -31.73
CA GLN A 179 -15.51 -43.09 -32.27
C GLN A 179 -15.48 -43.31 -33.78
N GLN A 180 -14.63 -42.59 -34.51
CA GLN A 180 -14.46 -42.79 -35.95
C GLN A 180 -13.84 -44.14 -36.27
N GLU A 181 -12.81 -44.56 -35.53
CA GLU A 181 -12.19 -45.86 -35.68
C GLU A 181 -13.20 -46.99 -35.42
N GLN A 182 -13.96 -46.89 -34.33
CA GLN A 182 -15.04 -47.85 -34.02
C GLN A 182 -16.07 -47.92 -35.16
N THR A 183 -16.53 -46.76 -35.64
CA THR A 183 -17.51 -46.70 -36.72
C THR A 183 -16.95 -47.31 -38.00
N ARG A 184 -15.68 -47.05 -38.31
CA ARG A 184 -15.00 -47.62 -39.48
C ARG A 184 -14.95 -49.14 -39.39
N GLU A 185 -14.51 -49.70 -38.26
CA GLU A 185 -14.41 -51.15 -38.07
C GLU A 185 -15.79 -51.82 -38.15
N TRP A 186 -16.82 -51.24 -37.55
CA TRP A 186 -18.20 -51.74 -37.67
C TRP A 186 -18.71 -51.74 -39.10
N LEU A 187 -18.45 -50.69 -39.87
CA LEU A 187 -18.86 -50.62 -41.28
C LEU A 187 -18.10 -51.64 -42.14
N LEU A 188 -16.81 -51.86 -41.87
CA LEU A 188 -16.04 -52.89 -42.56
C LEU A 188 -16.56 -54.29 -42.27
N GLN A 189 -16.88 -54.58 -41.01
CA GLN A 189 -17.44 -55.86 -40.60
C GLN A 189 -18.81 -56.09 -41.26
N GLN A 190 -19.72 -55.09 -41.19
CA GLN A 190 -21.04 -55.18 -41.82
C GLN A 190 -20.94 -55.37 -43.34
N LYS A 191 -20.00 -54.69 -44.00
CA LYS A 191 -19.75 -54.85 -45.44
C LYS A 191 -19.30 -56.28 -45.76
N LYS A 192 -18.38 -56.84 -44.96
CA LYS A 192 -17.88 -58.21 -45.13
C LYS A 192 -19.00 -59.23 -44.92
N GLU A 193 -19.79 -59.10 -43.87
CA GLU A 193 -20.94 -59.97 -43.59
C GLU A 193 -21.97 -59.92 -44.74
N LYS A 194 -22.27 -58.72 -45.25
CA LYS A 194 -23.16 -58.56 -46.40
C LYS A 194 -22.60 -59.22 -47.66
N GLN A 195 -21.29 -59.10 -47.90
CA GLN A 195 -20.64 -59.75 -49.05
C GLN A 195 -20.68 -61.28 -48.94
N ASN A 196 -20.40 -61.83 -47.75
CA ASN A 196 -20.49 -63.26 -47.48
C ASN A 196 -21.93 -63.78 -47.68
N ALA A 197 -22.92 -63.11 -47.09
CA ALA A 197 -24.32 -63.49 -47.24
C ALA A 197 -24.80 -63.45 -48.71
N LEU A 198 -24.30 -62.49 -49.49
CA LEU A 198 -24.58 -62.43 -50.93
C LEU A 198 -23.91 -63.57 -51.70
N ALA A 199 -22.70 -63.97 -51.32
CA ALA A 199 -22.01 -65.10 -51.93
C ALA A 199 -22.74 -66.43 -51.60
N ASP A 200 -23.12 -66.63 -50.34
CA ASP A 200 -23.87 -67.79 -49.89
C ASP A 200 -25.22 -67.91 -50.60
N LYS A 201 -25.93 -66.79 -50.76
CA LYS A 201 -27.19 -66.75 -51.52
C LYS A 201 -26.98 -67.14 -52.98
N LYS A 202 -25.96 -66.58 -53.65
CA LYS A 202 -25.66 -66.92 -55.05
C LYS A 202 -25.32 -68.41 -55.21
N TYR A 203 -24.52 -68.94 -54.30
CA TYR A 203 -24.17 -70.36 -54.29
C TYR A 203 -25.41 -71.25 -54.10
N ALA A 204 -26.30 -70.90 -53.17
CA ALA A 204 -27.56 -71.60 -52.97
C ALA A 204 -28.48 -71.52 -54.21
N ASP A 205 -28.58 -70.36 -54.85
CA ASP A 205 -29.35 -70.15 -56.08
C ASP A 205 -28.77 -70.98 -57.25
N GLU A 206 -27.44 -71.08 -57.37
CA GLU A 206 -26.75 -71.90 -58.38
C GLU A 206 -26.99 -73.39 -58.15
N LEU A 207 -26.87 -73.86 -56.90
CA LEU A 207 -27.15 -75.25 -56.53
C LEU A 207 -28.62 -75.61 -56.83
N TYR A 208 -29.55 -74.72 -56.50
CA TYR A 208 -30.97 -74.90 -56.81
C TYR A 208 -31.22 -74.98 -58.32
N LYS A 209 -30.56 -74.15 -59.13
CA LYS A 209 -30.65 -74.22 -60.60
C LYS A 209 -30.12 -75.55 -61.13
N GLN A 210 -28.97 -76.01 -60.63
CA GLN A 210 -28.40 -77.31 -61.03
C GLN A 210 -29.35 -78.45 -60.68
N GLN A 211 -29.86 -78.49 -59.44
CA GLN A 211 -30.84 -79.49 -59.01
C GLN A 211 -32.11 -79.46 -59.87
N ARG A 212 -32.59 -78.27 -60.26
CA ARG A 212 -33.75 -78.14 -61.13
C ARG A 212 -33.49 -78.70 -62.53
N LEU A 213 -32.33 -78.41 -63.12
CA LEU A 213 -31.93 -78.97 -64.42
C LEU A 213 -31.83 -80.51 -64.35
N GLU A 214 -31.24 -81.06 -63.30
CA GLU A 214 -31.16 -82.52 -63.11
C GLU A 214 -32.55 -83.17 -62.98
N LEU A 215 -33.48 -82.51 -62.29
CA LEU A 215 -34.86 -83.00 -62.17
C LEU A 215 -35.59 -82.94 -63.52
N ASP A 216 -35.42 -81.86 -64.28
CA ASP A 216 -36.00 -81.72 -65.62
C ASP A 216 -35.45 -82.80 -66.58
N GLU A 217 -34.13 -83.07 -66.55
CA GLU A 217 -33.50 -84.15 -67.32
C GLU A 217 -34.04 -85.53 -66.93
N LYS A 218 -34.18 -85.81 -65.63
CA LYS A 218 -34.77 -87.06 -65.13
C LYS A 218 -36.22 -87.21 -65.59
N ALA A 219 -37.01 -86.13 -65.55
CA ALA A 219 -38.39 -86.14 -66.01
C ALA A 219 -38.48 -86.45 -67.52
N MET A 220 -37.63 -85.83 -68.35
CA MET A 220 -37.57 -86.11 -69.78
C MET A 220 -37.18 -87.56 -70.08
N ASN A 221 -36.21 -88.11 -69.34
CA ASN A 221 -35.79 -89.50 -69.49
C ASN A 221 -36.89 -90.48 -69.07
N LEU A 222 -37.60 -90.21 -67.97
CA LEU A 222 -38.76 -91.01 -67.54
C LEU A 222 -39.89 -90.96 -68.58
N GLN A 223 -40.21 -89.78 -69.10
CA GLN A 223 -41.21 -89.64 -70.17
C GLN A 223 -40.83 -90.44 -71.43
N ARG A 224 -39.56 -90.40 -71.85
CA ARG A 224 -39.07 -91.18 -72.99
C ARG A 224 -39.22 -92.68 -72.74
N ALA A 225 -38.83 -93.17 -71.57
CA ALA A 225 -38.96 -94.57 -71.18
C ALA A 225 -40.45 -95.01 -71.11
N ASP A 226 -41.33 -94.16 -70.59
CA ASP A 226 -42.79 -94.40 -70.57
C ASP A 226 -43.37 -94.48 -71.99
N GLU A 227 -42.93 -93.62 -72.91
CA GLU A 227 -43.34 -93.68 -74.31
C GLU A 227 -42.83 -94.96 -75.00
N GLU A 228 -41.57 -95.34 -74.78
CA GLU A 228 -40.98 -96.57 -75.33
C GLU A 228 -41.70 -97.82 -74.83
N THR A 229 -42.01 -97.89 -73.53
CA THR A 229 -42.77 -99.00 -72.94
C THR A 229 -44.19 -99.05 -73.48
N ARG A 230 -44.88 -97.90 -73.61
CA ARG A 230 -46.21 -97.83 -74.26
C ARG A 230 -46.16 -98.32 -75.70
N ARG A 231 -45.16 -97.91 -76.48
CA ARG A 231 -44.96 -98.38 -77.86
C ARG A 231 -44.72 -99.88 -77.89
N ALA A 232 -43.87 -100.41 -77.02
CA ALA A 232 -43.61 -101.85 -76.90
C ALA A 232 -44.88 -102.63 -76.55
N ILE A 233 -45.69 -102.14 -75.61
CA ILE A 233 -47.01 -102.73 -75.26
C ILE A 233 -47.96 -102.69 -76.46
N CYS A 234 -48.03 -101.57 -77.19
CA CYS A 234 -48.84 -101.47 -78.40
C CYS A 234 -48.39 -102.47 -79.47
N ILE A 235 -47.09 -102.64 -79.70
CA ILE A 235 -46.56 -103.62 -80.67
C ILE A 235 -46.92 -105.05 -80.23
N THR A 236 -46.65 -105.42 -78.98
CA THR A 236 -46.94 -106.77 -78.48
C THR A 236 -48.43 -107.08 -78.49
N THR A 237 -49.30 -106.11 -78.17
CA THR A 237 -50.76 -106.28 -78.28
C THR A 237 -51.23 -106.41 -79.73
N ILE A 238 -50.65 -105.67 -80.68
CA ILE A 238 -50.93 -105.84 -82.12
C ILE A 238 -50.50 -107.24 -82.58
N GLU A 239 -49.29 -107.68 -82.25
CA GLU A 239 -48.78 -109.01 -82.60
C GLU A 239 -49.65 -110.13 -82.01
N PHE A 240 -50.03 -110.00 -80.73
CA PHE A 240 -50.93 -110.93 -80.06
C PHE A 240 -52.32 -110.98 -80.73
N ASN A 241 -52.91 -109.82 -81.05
CA ASN A 241 -54.18 -109.74 -81.76
C ASN A 241 -54.09 -110.36 -83.17
N GLN A 242 -52.98 -110.13 -83.89
CA GLN A 242 -52.75 -110.76 -85.20
C GLN A 242 -52.62 -112.29 -85.08
N ALA A 243 -51.94 -112.79 -84.04
CA ALA A 243 -51.84 -114.22 -83.76
C ALA A 243 -53.21 -114.83 -83.45
N LEU A 244 -54.03 -114.17 -82.62
CA LEU A 244 -55.42 -114.57 -82.34
C LEU A 244 -56.30 -114.59 -83.60
N VAL A 245 -56.20 -113.57 -84.47
CA VAL A 245 -56.95 -113.55 -85.74
C VAL A 245 -56.53 -114.71 -86.64
N LYS A 246 -55.23 -115.00 -86.74
CA LYS A 246 -54.74 -116.17 -87.50
C LYS A 246 -55.29 -117.48 -86.92
N GLN A 247 -55.28 -117.65 -85.60
CA GLN A 247 -55.85 -118.83 -84.94
C GLN A 247 -57.37 -118.94 -85.19
N ASN A 248 -58.13 -117.86 -85.01
CA ASN A 248 -59.57 -117.83 -85.28
C ASN A 248 -59.90 -118.09 -86.75
N TRP A 249 -59.14 -117.50 -87.68
CA TRP A 249 -59.29 -117.76 -89.12
C TRP A 249 -58.99 -119.22 -89.46
N PHE A 250 -57.96 -119.80 -88.85
CA PHE A 250 -57.65 -121.23 -88.98
C PHE A 250 -58.82 -122.07 -88.45
N LEU A 251 -59.32 -121.79 -87.24
CA LEU A 251 -60.48 -122.50 -86.67
C LEU A 251 -61.74 -122.38 -87.54
N LEU A 252 -62.03 -121.21 -88.11
CA LEU A 252 -63.16 -120.99 -89.02
C LEU A 252 -63.02 -121.73 -90.36
N LYS A 253 -61.79 -121.89 -90.87
CA LYS A 253 -61.53 -122.58 -92.14
C LYS A 253 -61.57 -124.10 -92.03
N TYR A 254 -61.42 -124.63 -90.82
CA TYR A 254 -61.45 -126.07 -90.51
C TYR A 254 -62.71 -126.49 -89.72
N SER A 255 -63.73 -125.62 -89.61
CA SER A 255 -65.03 -125.95 -88.97
C SER A 255 -66.23 -125.99 -89.93
N THR A 256 -65.99 -126.15 -91.23
CA THR A 256 -67.01 -126.50 -92.26
C THR A 256 -66.55 -127.75 -92.99
#